data_AF-X0SRB7-F1
#
_entry.id   AF-X0SRB7-F1
#
_cell.length_a   1.000
_cell.length_b   1.000
_cell.length_c   1.000
_cell.angle_alpha   90.00
_cell.angle_beta   90.00
_cell.angle_gamma   90.00
#
_symmetry.space_group_name_H-M   'P 1'
#
loop_
_entity.id
_entity.type
_entity.pdbx_description
1 polymer ?
#
loop_
_entity_poly.entity_id
_entity_poly.type
_entity_poly.pdbx_seq_one_letter_code
_entity_poly.pdbx_strand_id
1 'polypeptide(L)' 'YTFSDIDKIIEFKSWSVRKITDELLRIDCSQYTNLGSDSLKSERLEVKKNSRKIYKAIKTVDSELGSRLLDAMDK' A
#
# COMPACT_ATOMS: atom_id res chain seq x y z
N TYR A 1 3.15 -1.21 12.06
CA TYR A 1 2.88 -2.33 11.13
C TYR A 1 3.78 -2.19 9.93
N THR A 2 4.26 -3.29 9.37
CA THR A 2 5.11 -3.28 8.16
C THR A 2 4.36 -3.90 6.97
N PHE A 3 4.97 -3.92 5.80
CA PHE A 3 4.41 -4.53 4.59
C PHE A 3 3.94 -5.99 4.81
N SER A 4 4.58 -6.75 5.70
CA SER A 4 4.17 -8.12 6.04
C SER A 4 2.89 -8.22 6.87
N ASP A 5 2.40 -7.11 7.44
CA ASP A 5 1.21 -7.09 8.28
C ASP A 5 -0.06 -6.67 7.52
N ILE A 6 0.00 -6.44 6.20
CA ILE A 6 -1.15 -5.99 5.38
C ILE A 6 -2.37 -6.88 5.60
N ASP A 7 -2.18 -8.21 5.56
CA ASP A 7 -3.27 -9.18 5.74
C ASP A 7 -3.88 -9.11 7.15
N LYS A 8 -3.05 -8.84 8.17
CA LYS A 8 -3.56 -8.65 9.54
C LYS A 8 -4.35 -7.35 9.68
N ILE A 9 -3.93 -6.29 8.99
CA ILE A 9 -4.60 -4.98 9.07
C ILE A 9 -6.00 -5.06 8.46
N ILE A 10 -6.16 -5.72 7.32
CA ILE A 10 -7.48 -5.91 6.69
C ILE A 10 -8.41 -6.82 7.50
N GLU A 11 -7.86 -7.73 8.31
CA GLU A 11 -8.64 -8.61 9.18
C GLU A 11 -9.15 -7.92 10.45
N PHE A 12 -8.65 -6.72 10.80
CA PHE A 12 -9.12 -5.98 11.98
C PHE A 12 -10.52 -5.41 11.78
N LYS A 13 -11.54 -6.20 12.14
CA LYS A 13 -12.96 -5.78 12.15
C LYS A 13 -13.27 -4.65 13.14
N SER A 14 -12.40 -4.42 14.12
CA SER A 14 -12.56 -3.32 15.08
C SER A 14 -12.14 -1.96 14.52
N TRP A 15 -11.46 -1.93 13.36
CA TRP A 15 -11.01 -0.70 12.73
C TRP A 15 -12.02 -0.26 11.67
N SER A 16 -12.20 1.05 11.54
CA SER A 16 -12.98 1.60 10.43
C SER A 16 -12.22 1.42 9.11
N VAL A 17 -12.96 1.33 8.01
CA VAL A 17 -12.41 1.27 6.63
C VAL A 17 -11.37 2.37 6.41
N ARG A 18 -11.66 3.59 6.88
CA ARG A 18 -10.73 4.72 6.81
C ARG A 18 -9.44 4.45 7.57
N LYS A 19 -9.51 3.93 8.80
CA LYS A 19 -8.31 3.64 9.61
C LYS A 19 -7.44 2.55 8.98
N ILE A 20 -8.06 1.50 8.43
CA ILE A 20 -7.35 0.44 7.70
C ILE A 20 -6.63 1.04 6.48
N THR A 21 -7.35 1.85 5.71
CA THR A 21 -6.80 2.53 4.52
C THR A 21 -5.65 3.47 4.87
N ASP A 22 -5.80 4.31 5.90
CA ASP A 22 -4.77 5.25 6.33
C ASP A 22 -3.49 4.53 6.77
N GLU A 23 -3.61 3.41 7.50
CA GLU A 23 -2.44 2.63 7.92
C GLU A 23 -1.76 1.93 6.74
N LEU A 24 -2.54 1.40 5.79
CA LEU A 24 -2.02 0.80 4.56
C LEU A 24 -1.26 1.82 3.71
N LEU A 25 -1.80 3.03 3.54
CA LEU A 25 -1.14 4.13 2.82
C LEU A 25 0.09 4.63 3.56
N ARG A 26 0.07 4.67 4.90
CA ARG A 26 1.25 5.02 5.71
C ARG A 26 2.40 4.05 5.47
N ILE A 27 2.12 2.75 5.39
CA ILE A 27 3.13 1.72 5.06
C ILE A 27 3.68 1.95 3.66
N ASP A 28 2.83 2.25 2.68
CA ASP A 28 3.25 2.58 1.32
C ASP A 28 4.19 3.80 1.29
N CYS A 29 3.81 4.91 1.93
CA CYS A 29 4.64 6.09 2.04
C CYS A 29 5.99 5.78 2.70
N SER A 30 6.01 5.00 3.79
CA SER A 30 7.26 4.67 4.48
C SER A 30 8.27 3.94 3.57
N GLN A 31 7.79 3.11 2.63
CA GLN A 31 8.65 2.43 1.67
C GLN A 31 9.27 3.41 0.67
N TYR A 32 8.50 4.39 0.19
CA TYR A 32 9.04 5.45 -0.67
C TYR A 32 9.99 6.39 0.07
N THR A 33 9.76 6.69 1.34
CA THR A 33 10.67 7.53 2.14
C THR A 33 12.04 6.86 2.34
N ASN A 34 12.07 5.52 2.36
CA ASN A 34 13.32 4.76 2.44
C ASN A 34 14.05 4.69 1.09
N LEU A 35 13.42 5.10 -0.02
CA LEU A 35 14.09 5.22 -1.31
C LEU A 35 14.84 6.56 -1.38
N GLY A 36 16.13 6.50 -1.70
CA GLY A 36 16.99 7.65 -1.88
C GLY A 36 17.40 7.86 -3.34
N SER A 37 18.25 8.86 -3.55
CA SER A 37 18.88 9.12 -4.85
C SER A 37 19.75 7.95 -5.32
N ASP A 38 20.35 7.22 -4.38
CA ASP A 38 21.20 6.05 -4.65
C ASP A 38 20.42 4.74 -4.82
N SER A 39 19.09 4.75 -4.62
CA SER A 39 18.30 3.54 -4.74
C SER A 39 18.31 2.99 -6.17
N LEU A 40 18.60 1.70 -6.26
CA LEU A 40 18.68 0.96 -7.50
C LEU A 40 17.30 0.93 -8.18
N LYS A 41 17.32 0.81 -9.51
CA LYS A 41 16.09 0.61 -10.29
C LYS A 41 15.31 -0.61 -9.79
N SER A 42 15.98 -1.66 -9.34
CA SER A 42 15.37 -2.87 -8.76
C SER A 42 14.58 -2.57 -7.50
N GLU A 43 15.14 -1.78 -6.57
CA GLU A 43 14.48 -1.41 -5.30
C GLU A 43 13.24 -0.55 -5.55
N ARG A 44 13.34 0.42 -6.47
CA ARG A 44 12.19 1.23 -6.88
C ARG A 44 11.06 0.37 -7.46
N LEU A 45 11.43 -0.66 -8.24
CA LEU A 45 10.48 -1.57 -8.86
C LEU A 45 9.86 -2.53 -7.85
N GLU A 46 10.61 -2.92 -6.82
CA GLU A 46 10.11 -3.69 -5.68
C GLU A 46 9.12 -2.88 -4.84
N VAL A 47 9.44 -1.63 -4.50
CA VAL A 47 8.50 -0.72 -3.82
C VAL A 47 7.24 -0.54 -4.65
N LYS A 48 7.33 -0.31 -5.97
CA LYS A 48 6.16 -0.24 -6.86
C LYS A 48 5.31 -1.50 -6.81
N LYS A 49 5.93 -2.70 -6.77
CA LYS A 49 5.22 -3.98 -6.62
C LYS A 49 4.52 -4.08 -5.26
N ASN A 50 5.15 -3.60 -4.20
CA ASN A 50 4.57 -3.57 -2.87
C ASN A 50 3.38 -2.60 -2.79
N SER A 51 3.50 -1.40 -3.37
CA SER A 51 2.38 -0.45 -3.50
C SER A 51 1.17 -1.09 -4.19
N ARG A 52 1.39 -1.82 -5.29
CA ARG A 52 0.31 -2.53 -5.99
C ARG A 52 -0.41 -3.54 -5.10
N LYS A 53 0.32 -4.26 -4.23
CA LYS A 53 -0.29 -5.20 -3.28
C LYS A 53 -1.08 -4.47 -2.21
N ILE A 54 -0.58 -3.34 -1.71
CA ILE A 54 -1.30 -2.48 -0.76
C ILE A 54 -2.61 -1.99 -1.37
N TYR A 55 -2.61 -1.48 -2.60
CA TYR A 55 -3.84 -0.97 -3.23
C TYR A 55 -4.85 -2.09 -3.53
N LYS A 56 -4.38 -3.31 -3.83
CA LYS A 56 -5.25 -4.49 -3.91
C LYS A 56 -5.88 -4.82 -2.55
N ALA A 57 -5.13 -4.70 -1.46
CA ALA A 57 -5.67 -4.89 -0.12
C ALA A 57 -6.65 -3.77 0.25
N ILE A 58 -6.38 -2.51 -0.10
CA ILE A 58 -7.35 -1.42 0.05
C ILE A 58 -8.62 -1.74 -0.74
N LYS A 59 -8.51 -2.26 -1.97
CA LYS A 59 -9.65 -2.63 -2.81
C LYS A 59 -10.60 -3.66 -2.17
N THR A 60 -10.12 -4.54 -1.28
CA THR A 60 -11.00 -5.51 -0.60
C THR A 60 -11.86 -4.84 0.48
N VAL A 61 -11.42 -3.71 1.02
CA VAL A 61 -12.10 -2.95 2.07
C VAL A 61 -12.88 -1.77 1.49
N ASP A 62 -12.28 -1.04 0.55
CA ASP A 62 -12.83 0.07 -0.21
C ASP A 62 -12.55 -0.12 -1.71
N SER A 63 -13.53 -0.69 -2.40
CA SER A 63 -13.41 -1.07 -3.81
C SER A 63 -13.25 0.13 -4.75
N GLU A 64 -13.82 1.28 -4.40
CA GLU A 64 -13.78 2.50 -5.22
C GLU A 64 -12.39 3.13 -5.13
N LEU A 65 -11.93 3.37 -3.90
CA LEU A 65 -10.61 3.94 -3.66
C LEU A 65 -9.50 3.03 -4.17
N GLY A 66 -9.57 1.74 -3.87
CA GLY A 66 -8.56 0.78 -4.31
C GLY A 66 -8.47 0.66 -5.84
N SER A 67 -9.60 0.76 -6.56
CA SER A 67 -9.58 0.77 -8.03
C SER A 67 -8.97 2.06 -8.58
N ARG A 68 -9.35 3.24 -8.05
CA ARG A 68 -8.76 4.51 -8.45
C ARG A 68 -7.24 4.55 -8.24
N LEU A 69 -6.76 4.03 -7.11
CA LEU A 69 -5.33 3.96 -6.81
C LEU A 69 -4.59 3.03 -7.78
N LEU A 70 -5.18 1.88 -8.11
CA LEU A 70 -4.62 0.94 -9.08
C LEU A 70 -4.58 1.51 -10.50
N ASP A 71 -5.60 2.27 -10.90
CA ASP A 71 -5.67 2.92 -12.20
C ASP A 71 -4.70 4.11 -12.31
N ALA A 72 -4.47 4.82 -11.20
CA ALA A 72 -3.50 5.91 -11.11
C ALA A 72 -2.04 5.42 -11.10
N MET A 73 -1.79 4.12 -10.88
CA MET A 73 -0.43 3.58 -11.00
C MET A 73 0.01 3.55 -12.46
N ASP A 74 0.98 4.38 -12.82
CA ASP A 74 1.64 4.34 -14.13
C ASP A 74 2.16 2.93 -14.46
N LYS A 75 1.78 2.47 -15.66
CA LYS A 75 2.18 1.17 -16.25
C LYS A 75 3.68 1.09 -16.51
#